data_AF-A0A7X2IWJ3-F1
#
_entry.id   AF-A0A7X2IWJ3-F1
#
_cell.length_a   1.000
_cell.length_b   1.000
_cell.length_c   1.000
_cell.angle_alpha   90.00
_cell.angle_beta   90.00
_cell.angle_gamma   90.00
#
_symmetry.space_group_name_H-M   'P 1'
#
loop_
_entity.id
_entity.type
_entity.pdbx_description
1 polymer ?
#
loop_
_entity_poly.entity_id
_entity_poly.type
_entity_poly.pdbx_seq_one_letter_code
_entity_poly.pdbx_strand_id
1 'polypeptide(L)'
;MKTLRILLVLSFLMLLFPEANAMTPAQREATLQGDILKKKTLQYQQLIIQGDIHLLHSQYDDFTKTIRQTELKIGRVAGPDNRKKLNETFVKPAKIEKERVIYEISQYRLLNKIEGIIHEGRLASAAAELPVMGRLEKRAIAIKEAGSYKAIPAKINVFLKNRHADVKNLYSNQLHATDPNKPENVFPKLVDLKNSWPKLTEQQKKNLIQKDGWNLAADAKYIGYLPMHLGFLYHQTNDEAYRTIVKEIIPLYQKYYMTDQKLQAPISRDLGWWYRDQFARDNRLIYEAYKYTNLPELLSLVDQQADLWINSVPRFSNQGYKVYPYGISNAGNLIGSAEINPNQNIQVASLFSHLYWEPASKFYKNPLIKEIVMHETEAVLTLQKKNGSLPVRQELPLVEDTNYGGYSANMLYHLAQVWGSKSWMKATNDIGHWLFREYSKERPWNTPEDFPNFRVARYENFNLIARVLPFYSAGISDAAVKDWLRYAEERFPRDGKYMLERWYSYQSVPRTMLNDRLIVQNQLPPQLYAENLSGGKVSIRAIGESLHAVSINIHKLDDNVPPVELYSMKDQSRTILLGKGQYSVVIKAVEANGKITETEVSLPVQNDGHVIIETMMFDQYNRFHQKL
;
A
#
# COMPACT_ATOMS: atom_id res chain seq x y z
N MET A 1 -60.78 -114.69 -22.57
CA MET A 1 -59.76 -115.46 -21.81
C MET A 1 -59.01 -114.49 -20.92
N LYS A 2 -59.37 -114.46 -19.63
CA LYS A 2 -58.53 -114.95 -18.50
C LYS A 2 -57.25 -114.11 -18.35
N THR A 3 -57.30 -113.06 -17.51
CA THR A 3 -56.73 -113.00 -16.14
C THR A 3 -55.20 -113.07 -16.16
N LEU A 4 -54.48 -112.09 -15.62
CA LEU A 4 -54.28 -112.01 -14.18
C LEU A 4 -53.78 -110.62 -13.73
N ARG A 5 -54.44 -110.09 -12.70
CA ARG A 5 -54.00 -108.98 -11.85
C ARG A 5 -52.97 -109.51 -10.85
N ILE A 6 -51.89 -108.77 -10.60
CA ILE A 6 -51.25 -108.72 -9.27
C ILE A 6 -50.96 -107.26 -8.94
N LEU A 7 -51.66 -106.77 -7.92
CA LEU A 7 -51.35 -105.56 -7.16
C LEU A 7 -50.16 -105.87 -6.24
N LEU A 8 -49.22 -104.93 -6.12
CA LEU A 8 -48.51 -104.71 -4.86
C LEU A 8 -48.15 -103.22 -4.71
N VAL A 9 -48.35 -102.78 -3.49
CA VAL A 9 -48.55 -101.43 -2.98
C VAL A 9 -47.25 -100.91 -2.36
N LEU A 10 -47.11 -99.57 -2.27
CA LEU A 10 -46.07 -98.78 -1.58
C LEU A 10 -44.71 -98.75 -2.31
N SER A 11 -44.12 -97.60 -2.63
CA SER A 11 -43.93 -96.45 -1.76
C SER A 11 -43.77 -95.13 -2.53
N PHE A 12 -44.46 -94.13 -2.00
CA PHE A 12 -44.43 -92.72 -2.34
C PHE A 12 -43.06 -92.12 -1.95
N LEU A 13 -42.23 -91.74 -2.92
CA LEU A 13 -41.10 -90.85 -2.69
C LEU A 13 -41.38 -89.55 -3.44
N MET A 14 -41.93 -88.56 -2.72
CA MET A 14 -41.94 -87.18 -3.18
C MET A 14 -40.47 -86.76 -3.37
N LEU A 15 -40.04 -86.64 -4.62
CA LEU A 15 -38.89 -85.82 -4.95
C LEU A 15 -39.30 -84.37 -4.75
N LEU A 16 -39.01 -83.85 -3.57
CA LEU A 16 -38.90 -82.42 -3.29
C LEU A 16 -37.81 -81.86 -4.22
N PHE A 17 -38.19 -81.43 -5.41
CA PHE A 17 -37.41 -80.44 -6.13
C PHE A 17 -37.51 -79.14 -5.31
N PRO A 18 -36.40 -78.54 -4.84
CA PRO A 18 -36.48 -77.21 -4.26
C PRO A 18 -37.02 -76.28 -5.35
N GLU A 19 -38.13 -75.59 -5.07
CA GLU A 19 -38.57 -74.48 -5.91
C GLU A 19 -37.37 -73.54 -6.11
N ALA A 20 -36.90 -73.43 -7.34
CA ALA A 20 -35.97 -72.40 -7.72
C ALA A 20 -36.69 -71.06 -7.48
N ASN A 21 -36.43 -70.44 -6.32
CA ASN A 21 -36.93 -69.10 -5.99
C ASN A 21 -36.58 -68.15 -7.14
N ALA A 22 -37.56 -67.89 -8.02
CA ALA A 22 -37.38 -67.00 -9.14
C ALA A 22 -37.08 -65.60 -8.60
N MET A 23 -35.91 -65.03 -8.94
CA MET A 23 -35.53 -63.69 -8.50
C MET A 23 -36.63 -62.69 -8.84
N THR A 24 -37.05 -61.92 -7.83
CA THR A 24 -38.02 -60.83 -8.00
C THR A 24 -37.47 -59.76 -8.96
N PRO A 25 -38.33 -58.98 -9.66
CA PRO A 25 -37.88 -57.91 -10.55
C PRO A 25 -36.93 -56.92 -9.86
N ALA A 26 -37.20 -56.55 -8.60
CA ALA A 26 -36.33 -55.68 -7.81
C ALA A 26 -34.96 -56.32 -7.52
N GLN A 27 -34.93 -57.63 -7.27
CA GLN A 27 -33.69 -58.37 -7.07
C GLN A 27 -32.88 -58.51 -8.37
N ARG A 28 -33.53 -58.67 -9.53
CA ARG A 28 -32.85 -58.66 -10.84
C ARG A 28 -32.25 -57.29 -11.15
N GLU A 29 -32.99 -56.20 -10.94
CA GLU A 29 -32.47 -54.85 -11.12
C GLU A 29 -31.28 -54.55 -10.20
N ALA A 30 -31.37 -54.95 -8.92
CA ALA A 30 -30.30 -54.76 -7.95
C ALA A 30 -29.05 -55.58 -8.32
N THR A 31 -29.21 -56.82 -8.80
CA THR A 31 -28.09 -57.64 -9.30
C THR A 31 -27.47 -57.04 -10.55
N LEU A 32 -28.26 -56.61 -11.54
CA LEU A 32 -27.75 -55.97 -12.76
C LEU A 32 -26.93 -54.71 -12.43
N GLN A 33 -27.47 -53.84 -11.56
CA GLN A 33 -26.77 -52.65 -11.11
C GLN A 33 -25.52 -53.01 -10.28
N GLY A 34 -25.60 -54.08 -9.48
CA GLY A 34 -24.47 -54.65 -8.73
C GLY A 34 -23.34 -55.14 -9.63
N ASP A 35 -23.66 -55.79 -10.76
CA ASP A 35 -22.67 -56.25 -11.74
C ASP A 35 -21.99 -55.08 -12.46
N ILE A 36 -22.75 -54.01 -12.77
CA ILE A 36 -22.17 -52.75 -13.27
C ILE A 36 -21.20 -52.16 -12.25
N LEU A 37 -21.60 -52.10 -10.97
CA LEU A 37 -20.73 -51.61 -9.91
C LEU A 37 -19.48 -52.48 -9.77
N LYS A 38 -19.61 -53.81 -9.78
CA LYS A 38 -18.48 -54.74 -9.71
C LYS A 38 -17.48 -54.50 -10.83
N LYS A 39 -17.95 -54.33 -12.07
CA LYS A 39 -17.10 -53.99 -13.22
C LYS A 39 -16.39 -52.64 -13.01
N LYS A 40 -17.12 -51.62 -12.55
CA LYS A 40 -16.53 -50.31 -12.23
C LYS A 40 -15.55 -50.39 -11.06
N THR A 41 -15.77 -51.23 -10.05
CA THR A 41 -14.83 -51.46 -8.95
C THR A 41 -13.53 -52.05 -9.46
N LEU A 42 -13.60 -53.06 -10.34
CA LEU A 42 -12.40 -53.64 -10.98
C LEU A 42 -11.65 -52.60 -11.82
N GLN A 43 -12.36 -51.80 -12.62
CA GLN A 43 -11.76 -50.70 -13.38
C GLN A 43 -11.11 -49.67 -12.46
N TYR A 44 -11.79 -49.28 -11.39
CA TYR A 44 -11.28 -48.31 -10.42
C TYR A 44 -10.05 -48.84 -9.68
N GLN A 45 -10.02 -50.13 -9.33
CA GLN A 45 -8.84 -50.79 -8.78
C GLN A 45 -7.64 -50.73 -9.75
N GLN A 46 -7.87 -50.94 -11.05
CA GLN A 46 -6.82 -50.79 -12.06
C GLN A 46 -6.30 -49.35 -12.14
N LEU A 47 -7.18 -48.35 -12.07
CA LEU A 47 -6.78 -46.94 -12.00
C LEU A 47 -5.95 -46.66 -10.72
N ILE A 48 -6.31 -47.27 -9.58
CA ILE A 48 -5.54 -47.12 -8.34
C ILE A 48 -4.13 -47.68 -8.54
N ILE A 49 -4.00 -48.86 -9.15
CA ILE A 49 -2.71 -49.50 -9.44
C ILE A 49 -1.89 -48.68 -10.44
N GLN A 50 -2.53 -48.14 -11.47
CA GLN A 50 -1.92 -47.21 -12.42
C GLN A 50 -1.42 -45.94 -11.75
N GLY A 51 -1.92 -45.57 -10.57
CA GLY A 51 -1.42 -44.52 -9.70
C GLY A 51 -1.34 -43.12 -10.33
N ASP A 52 -2.13 -42.87 -11.38
CA ASP A 52 -2.33 -41.54 -11.96
C ASP A 52 -3.50 -40.86 -11.23
N ILE A 53 -3.18 -39.86 -10.41
CA ILE A 53 -4.18 -39.16 -9.60
C ILE A 53 -5.15 -38.33 -10.45
N HIS A 54 -4.75 -37.88 -11.64
CA HIS A 54 -5.61 -37.12 -12.54
C HIS A 54 -6.73 -38.01 -13.07
N LEU A 55 -6.37 -39.20 -13.56
CA LEU A 55 -7.33 -40.20 -14.04
C LEU A 55 -8.21 -40.70 -12.90
N LEU A 56 -7.64 -40.99 -11.72
CA LEU A 56 -8.40 -41.37 -10.54
C LEU A 56 -9.43 -40.30 -10.13
N HIS A 57 -9.03 -39.03 -10.14
CA HIS A 57 -9.90 -37.90 -9.84
C HIS A 57 -11.05 -37.79 -10.86
N SER A 58 -10.74 -37.92 -12.15
CA SER A 58 -11.75 -37.83 -13.22
C SER A 58 -12.87 -38.86 -13.09
N GLN A 59 -12.57 -40.03 -12.51
CA GLN A 59 -13.52 -41.14 -12.36
C GLN A 59 -14.17 -41.22 -10.97
N TYR A 60 -13.67 -40.48 -9.98
CA TYR A 60 -14.06 -40.62 -8.57
C TYR A 60 -15.55 -40.35 -8.32
N ASP A 61 -16.09 -39.27 -8.90
CA ASP A 61 -17.48 -38.87 -8.66
C ASP A 61 -18.48 -39.81 -9.34
N ASP A 62 -18.18 -40.26 -10.57
CA ASP A 62 -18.99 -41.25 -11.28
C ASP A 62 -18.99 -42.61 -10.56
N PHE A 63 -17.82 -43.05 -10.08
CA PHE A 63 -17.70 -44.25 -9.26
C PHE A 63 -18.54 -44.15 -7.98
N THR A 64 -18.42 -43.03 -7.27
CA THR A 64 -19.21 -42.76 -6.06
C THR A 64 -20.71 -42.70 -6.34
N LYS A 65 -21.13 -42.12 -7.47
CA LYS A 65 -22.52 -42.08 -7.92
C LYS A 65 -23.05 -43.49 -8.19
N THR A 66 -22.26 -44.35 -8.84
CA THR A 66 -22.63 -45.74 -9.11
C THR A 66 -22.82 -46.53 -7.82
N ILE A 67 -21.96 -46.33 -6.81
CA ILE A 67 -22.14 -46.93 -5.47
C ILE A 67 -23.51 -46.57 -4.90
N ARG A 68 -23.83 -45.27 -4.85
CA ARG A 68 -25.13 -44.77 -4.32
C ARG A 68 -26.32 -45.33 -5.09
N GLN A 69 -26.25 -45.35 -6.43
CA GLN A 69 -27.31 -45.93 -7.26
C GLN A 69 -27.55 -47.41 -6.96
N THR A 70 -26.46 -48.16 -6.75
CA THR A 70 -26.52 -49.58 -6.40
C THR A 70 -27.13 -49.80 -5.02
N GLU A 71 -26.75 -49.00 -4.03
CA GLU A 71 -27.34 -49.03 -2.69
C GLU A 71 -28.85 -48.76 -2.71
N LEU A 72 -29.28 -47.76 -3.48
CA LEU A 72 -30.70 -47.45 -3.65
C LEU A 72 -31.49 -48.61 -4.28
N LYS A 73 -30.91 -49.31 -5.26
CA LYS A 73 -31.54 -50.48 -5.89
C LYS A 73 -31.58 -51.68 -4.95
N ILE A 74 -30.51 -51.94 -4.21
CA ILE A 74 -30.47 -53.00 -3.19
C ILE A 74 -31.48 -52.71 -2.07
N GLY A 75 -31.67 -51.45 -1.67
CA GLY A 75 -32.65 -51.05 -0.67
C GLY A 75 -34.10 -51.44 -1.00
N ARG A 76 -34.41 -51.65 -2.29
CA ARG A 76 -35.75 -52.07 -2.78
C ARG A 76 -35.94 -53.59 -2.79
N VAL A 77 -34.91 -54.38 -2.48
CA VAL A 77 -34.98 -55.85 -2.46
C VAL A 77 -35.65 -56.33 -1.18
N ALA A 78 -36.63 -57.23 -1.33
CA ALA A 78 -37.33 -57.84 -0.20
C ALA A 78 -36.41 -58.79 0.59
N GLY A 79 -36.53 -58.73 1.92
CA GLY A 79 -35.74 -59.54 2.86
C GLY A 79 -34.40 -58.89 3.27
N PRO A 80 -34.13 -58.70 4.57
CA PRO A 80 -32.88 -58.11 5.05
C PRO A 80 -31.64 -58.93 4.69
N ASP A 81 -31.73 -60.26 4.68
CA ASP A 81 -30.59 -61.14 4.34
C ASP A 81 -30.20 -61.05 2.86
N ASN A 82 -31.19 -60.93 1.97
CA ASN A 82 -30.93 -60.69 0.55
C ASN A 82 -30.22 -59.36 0.32
N ARG A 83 -30.68 -58.29 1.01
CA ARG A 83 -30.01 -56.98 0.97
C ARG A 83 -28.61 -57.03 1.54
N LYS A 84 -28.39 -57.74 2.65
CA LYS A 84 -27.09 -57.92 3.27
C LYS A 84 -26.12 -58.61 2.30
N LYS A 85 -26.53 -59.73 1.71
CA LYS A 85 -25.74 -60.48 0.73
C LYS A 85 -25.35 -59.61 -0.48
N LEU A 86 -26.28 -58.85 -1.04
CA LEU A 86 -26.00 -57.96 -2.18
C LEU A 86 -25.07 -56.81 -1.79
N ASN A 87 -25.24 -56.21 -0.60
CA ASN A 87 -24.35 -55.16 -0.10
C ASN A 87 -22.92 -55.69 0.14
N GLU A 88 -22.78 -56.87 0.74
CA GLU A 88 -21.50 -57.52 0.96
C GLU A 88 -20.81 -57.90 -0.35
N THR A 89 -21.58 -58.31 -1.36
CA THR A 89 -21.05 -58.72 -2.67
C THR A 89 -20.59 -57.53 -3.52
N PHE A 90 -21.38 -56.45 -3.56
CA PHE A 90 -21.18 -55.37 -4.55
C PHE A 90 -20.76 -54.04 -3.91
N VAL A 91 -21.43 -53.61 -2.84
CA VAL A 91 -21.26 -52.25 -2.28
C VAL A 91 -20.04 -52.16 -1.37
N LYS A 92 -19.85 -53.12 -0.47
CA LYS A 92 -18.75 -53.11 0.51
C LYS A 92 -17.37 -53.08 -0.17
N PRO A 93 -17.06 -53.92 -1.17
CA PRO A 93 -15.77 -53.83 -1.88
C PRO A 93 -15.57 -52.47 -2.57
N ALA A 94 -16.62 -51.91 -3.17
CA ALA A 94 -16.54 -50.61 -3.84
C ALA A 94 -16.30 -49.45 -2.86
N LYS A 95 -16.95 -49.45 -1.70
CA LYS A 95 -16.74 -48.45 -0.65
C LYS A 95 -15.33 -48.50 -0.08
N ILE A 96 -14.77 -49.69 0.10
CA ILE A 96 -13.38 -49.86 0.52
C ILE A 96 -12.43 -49.16 -0.46
N GLU A 97 -12.57 -49.40 -1.76
CA GLU A 97 -11.70 -48.76 -2.77
C GLU A 97 -11.93 -47.25 -2.86
N LYS A 98 -13.16 -46.77 -2.65
CA LYS A 98 -13.47 -45.33 -2.56
C LYS A 98 -12.76 -44.68 -1.35
N GLU A 99 -12.86 -45.29 -0.18
CA GLU A 99 -12.26 -44.77 1.06
C GLU A 99 -10.73 -44.83 1.03
N ARG A 100 -10.17 -45.84 0.35
CA ARG A 100 -8.73 -46.01 0.15
C ARG A 100 -8.05 -44.82 -0.53
N VAL A 101 -8.78 -44.02 -1.33
CA VAL A 101 -8.24 -42.86 -2.08
C VAL A 101 -8.92 -41.52 -1.79
N ILE A 102 -9.96 -41.47 -0.94
CA ILE A 102 -10.79 -40.26 -0.76
C ILE A 102 -9.97 -39.02 -0.33
N TYR A 103 -8.96 -39.21 0.51
CA TYR A 103 -8.16 -38.10 1.00
C TYR A 103 -7.11 -37.65 -0.02
N GLU A 104 -6.58 -38.53 -0.86
CA GLU A 104 -5.69 -38.18 -1.97
C GLU A 104 -6.45 -37.37 -3.03
N ILE A 105 -7.67 -37.79 -3.34
CA ILE A 105 -8.58 -37.03 -4.21
C ILE A 105 -8.90 -35.66 -3.61
N SER A 106 -9.16 -35.60 -2.30
CA SER A 106 -9.43 -34.33 -1.60
C SER A 106 -8.21 -33.41 -1.59
N GLN A 107 -7.01 -33.95 -1.38
CA GLN A 107 -5.75 -33.21 -1.47
C GLN A 107 -5.54 -32.64 -2.87
N TYR A 108 -5.71 -33.48 -3.90
CA TYR A 108 -5.60 -33.06 -5.30
C TYR A 108 -6.54 -31.89 -5.63
N ARG A 109 -7.83 -32.02 -5.24
CA ARG A 109 -8.84 -30.97 -5.43
C ARG A 109 -8.50 -29.68 -4.69
N LEU A 110 -8.04 -29.78 -3.45
CA LEU A 110 -7.66 -28.62 -2.64
C LEU A 110 -6.46 -27.89 -3.25
N LEU A 111 -5.43 -28.61 -3.70
CA LEU A 111 -4.24 -27.99 -4.32
C LEU A 111 -4.61 -27.22 -5.59
N ASN A 112 -5.48 -27.77 -6.45
CA ASN A 112 -5.98 -27.05 -7.63
C ASN A 112 -6.82 -25.82 -7.27
N LYS A 113 -7.65 -25.91 -6.21
CA LYS A 113 -8.41 -24.77 -5.70
C LYS A 113 -7.47 -23.65 -5.22
N ILE A 114 -6.45 -24.00 -4.44
CA ILE A 114 -5.47 -23.04 -3.90
C ILE A 114 -4.70 -22.36 -5.05
N GLU A 115 -4.26 -23.12 -6.04
CA GLU A 115 -3.59 -22.57 -7.22
C GLU A 115 -4.48 -21.55 -7.96
N GLY A 116 -5.76 -21.87 -8.19
CA GLY A 116 -6.71 -20.92 -8.79
C GLY A 116 -6.86 -19.63 -7.98
N ILE A 117 -7.00 -19.73 -6.65
CA ILE A 117 -7.06 -18.58 -5.74
C ILE A 117 -5.79 -17.71 -5.85
N ILE A 118 -4.61 -18.33 -5.97
CA ILE A 118 -3.33 -17.63 -6.12
C ILE A 118 -3.27 -16.88 -7.45
N HIS A 119 -3.68 -17.51 -8.57
CA HIS A 119 -3.70 -16.86 -9.88
C HIS A 119 -4.67 -15.67 -9.97
N GLU A 120 -5.73 -15.69 -9.16
CA GLU A 120 -6.67 -14.57 -9.01
C GLU A 120 -6.15 -13.46 -8.07
N GLY A 121 -4.93 -13.59 -7.52
CA GLY A 121 -4.33 -12.61 -6.61
C GLY A 121 -4.89 -12.61 -5.18
N ARG A 122 -5.76 -13.57 -4.83
CA ARG A 122 -6.45 -13.63 -3.53
C ARG A 122 -5.59 -14.32 -2.46
N LEU A 123 -4.39 -13.79 -2.21
CA LEU A 123 -3.37 -14.44 -1.36
C LEU A 123 -3.82 -14.69 0.08
N ALA A 124 -4.63 -13.82 0.68
CA ALA A 124 -5.18 -14.03 2.02
C ALA A 124 -6.10 -15.27 2.09
N SER A 125 -6.91 -15.49 1.04
CA SER A 125 -7.75 -16.69 0.93
C SER A 125 -6.89 -17.95 0.73
N ALA A 126 -5.81 -17.87 -0.06
CA ALA A 126 -4.88 -18.99 -0.25
C ALA A 126 -4.18 -19.36 1.07
N ALA A 127 -3.75 -18.36 1.85
CA ALA A 127 -3.13 -18.56 3.15
C ALA A 127 -4.04 -19.30 4.15
N ALA A 128 -5.36 -19.04 4.12
CA ALA A 128 -6.33 -19.72 4.98
C ALA A 128 -6.55 -21.20 4.60
N GLU A 129 -6.37 -21.56 3.32
CA GLU A 129 -6.61 -22.91 2.80
C GLU A 129 -5.36 -23.81 2.91
N LEU A 130 -4.14 -23.26 2.82
CA LEU A 130 -2.88 -24.02 2.91
C LEU A 130 -2.77 -24.95 4.14
N PRO A 131 -3.18 -24.53 5.37
CA PRO A 131 -3.16 -25.42 6.55
C PRO A 131 -4.10 -26.63 6.44
N VAL A 132 -5.12 -26.60 5.56
CA VAL A 132 -6.05 -27.71 5.36
C VAL A 132 -5.32 -28.93 4.79
N MET A 133 -4.27 -28.75 3.98
CA MET A 133 -3.47 -29.84 3.43
C MET A 133 -2.88 -30.75 4.51
N GLY A 134 -2.27 -30.17 5.54
CA GLY A 134 -1.71 -30.93 6.66
C GLY A 134 -2.77 -31.73 7.44
N ARG A 135 -4.02 -31.27 7.47
CA ARG A 135 -5.14 -32.03 8.05
C ARG A 135 -5.55 -33.20 7.17
N LEU A 136 -5.59 -33.03 5.85
CA LEU A 136 -5.94 -34.09 4.90
C LEU A 136 -4.88 -35.18 4.86
N GLU A 137 -3.59 -34.81 4.91
CA GLU A 137 -2.46 -35.76 4.98
C GLU A 137 -2.57 -36.66 6.22
N LYS A 138 -2.82 -36.07 7.41
CA LYS A 138 -3.01 -36.82 8.65
C LYS A 138 -4.22 -37.76 8.59
N ARG A 139 -5.35 -37.29 8.03
CA ARG A 139 -6.56 -38.12 7.88
C ARG A 139 -6.37 -39.27 6.88
N ALA A 140 -5.58 -39.07 5.82
CA ALA A 140 -5.27 -40.10 4.84
C ALA A 140 -4.54 -41.30 5.48
N ILE A 141 -3.65 -41.04 6.44
CA ILE A 141 -2.95 -42.08 7.20
C ILE A 141 -3.94 -42.78 8.15
N ALA A 142 -4.63 -42.01 8.99
CA ALA A 142 -5.52 -42.55 10.02
C ALA A 142 -6.65 -43.43 9.46
N ILE A 143 -7.25 -43.06 8.32
CA ILE A 143 -8.34 -43.86 7.73
C ILE A 143 -7.83 -45.20 7.19
N LYS A 144 -6.60 -45.25 6.68
CA LYS A 144 -6.02 -46.47 6.11
C LYS A 144 -5.60 -47.45 7.20
N GLU A 145 -5.08 -46.93 8.31
CA GLU A 145 -4.78 -47.71 9.52
C GLU A 145 -6.06 -48.28 10.12
N ALA A 146 -7.09 -47.44 10.34
CA ALA A 146 -8.36 -47.87 10.91
C ALA A 146 -9.09 -48.89 10.01
N GLY A 147 -9.02 -48.72 8.69
CA GLY A 147 -9.68 -49.59 7.71
C GLY A 147 -8.88 -50.83 7.30
N SER A 148 -7.61 -50.94 7.71
CA SER A 148 -6.67 -51.98 7.24
C SER A 148 -6.64 -52.09 5.70
N TYR A 149 -6.67 -50.95 5.00
CA TYR A 149 -6.75 -50.90 3.54
C TYR A 149 -5.40 -51.22 2.87
N LYS A 150 -5.44 -51.81 1.67
CA LYS A 150 -4.24 -52.01 0.85
C LYS A 150 -3.55 -50.67 0.60
N ALA A 151 -2.21 -50.65 0.68
CA ALA A 151 -1.45 -49.45 0.35
C ALA A 151 -1.74 -49.01 -1.10
N ILE A 152 -1.89 -47.71 -1.31
CA ILE A 152 -1.94 -47.11 -2.66
C ILE A 152 -0.52 -46.99 -3.22
N PRO A 153 -0.32 -46.90 -4.55
CA PRO A 153 1.02 -46.70 -5.10
C PRO A 153 1.70 -45.45 -4.56
N ALA A 154 2.96 -45.59 -4.15
CA ALA A 154 3.76 -44.50 -3.57
C ALA A 154 3.83 -43.27 -4.48
N LYS A 155 3.77 -43.46 -5.81
CA LYS A 155 3.79 -42.36 -6.78
C LYS A 155 2.63 -41.37 -6.64
N ILE A 156 1.47 -41.77 -6.12
CA ILE A 156 0.38 -40.84 -5.82
C ILE A 156 0.81 -39.88 -4.70
N ASN A 157 1.38 -40.40 -3.62
CA ASN A 157 1.84 -39.59 -2.50
C ASN A 157 3.03 -38.69 -2.90
N VAL A 158 3.95 -39.22 -3.72
CA VAL A 158 5.07 -38.43 -4.27
C VAL A 158 4.54 -37.29 -5.14
N PHE A 159 3.57 -37.57 -6.02
CA PHE A 159 2.93 -36.54 -6.84
C PHE A 159 2.28 -35.45 -5.97
N LEU A 160 1.46 -35.83 -4.98
CA LEU A 160 0.77 -34.87 -4.11
C LEU A 160 1.76 -34.03 -3.30
N LYS A 161 2.85 -34.64 -2.81
CA LYS A 161 3.90 -33.94 -2.08
C LYS A 161 4.62 -32.91 -2.97
N ASN A 162 4.99 -33.31 -4.19
CA ASN A 162 5.62 -32.40 -5.15
C ASN A 162 4.67 -31.26 -5.52
N ARG A 163 3.41 -31.59 -5.82
CA ARG A 163 2.39 -30.59 -6.14
C ARG A 163 2.13 -29.61 -4.99
N HIS A 164 2.12 -30.10 -3.74
CA HIS A 164 2.00 -29.24 -2.56
C HIS A 164 3.22 -28.31 -2.44
N ALA A 165 4.44 -28.79 -2.72
CA ALA A 165 5.63 -27.94 -2.77
C ALA A 165 5.53 -26.88 -3.90
N ASP A 166 5.08 -27.26 -5.10
CA ASP A 166 4.89 -26.34 -6.22
C ASP A 166 3.89 -25.23 -5.89
N VAL A 167 2.74 -25.58 -5.30
CA VAL A 167 1.73 -24.59 -4.88
C VAL A 167 2.26 -23.69 -3.76
N LYS A 168 3.04 -24.22 -2.82
CA LYS A 168 3.73 -23.40 -1.79
C LYS A 168 4.75 -22.45 -2.39
N ASN A 169 5.54 -22.91 -3.35
CA ASN A 169 6.50 -22.08 -4.07
C ASN A 169 5.78 -21.00 -4.89
N LEU A 170 4.69 -21.36 -5.58
CA LEU A 170 3.85 -20.40 -6.30
C LEU A 170 3.29 -19.32 -5.35
N TYR A 171 2.73 -19.73 -4.21
CA TYR A 171 2.27 -18.82 -3.17
C TYR A 171 3.40 -17.92 -2.67
N SER A 172 4.56 -18.49 -2.33
CA SER A 172 5.72 -17.73 -1.85
C SER A 172 6.22 -16.74 -2.89
N ASN A 173 6.30 -17.14 -4.16
CA ASN A 173 6.72 -16.29 -5.26
C ASN A 173 5.73 -15.13 -5.47
N GLN A 174 4.43 -15.39 -5.44
CA GLN A 174 3.41 -14.33 -5.54
C GLN A 174 3.40 -13.43 -4.32
N LEU A 175 3.60 -13.99 -3.12
CA LEU A 175 3.73 -13.22 -1.89
C LEU A 175 4.98 -12.32 -1.94
N HIS A 176 6.11 -12.83 -2.41
CA HIS A 176 7.33 -12.05 -2.60
C HIS A 176 7.18 -11.00 -3.70
N ALA A 177 6.47 -11.28 -4.80
CA ALA A 177 6.21 -10.34 -5.88
C ALA A 177 5.22 -9.23 -5.48
N THR A 178 4.48 -9.41 -4.38
CA THR A 178 3.53 -8.44 -3.83
C THR A 178 3.93 -7.92 -2.47
N ASP A 179 5.17 -8.19 -2.03
CA ASP A 179 5.69 -7.72 -0.75
C ASP A 179 5.77 -6.19 -0.76
N PRO A 180 4.95 -5.48 0.03
CA PRO A 180 4.94 -4.02 0.05
C PRO A 180 6.22 -3.45 0.67
N ASN A 181 7.04 -4.28 1.32
CA ASN A 181 8.34 -3.89 1.88
C ASN A 181 9.47 -3.92 0.87
N LYS A 182 9.21 -4.39 -0.35
CA LYS A 182 10.16 -4.42 -1.47
C LYS A 182 9.77 -3.38 -2.51
N PRO A 183 10.38 -2.17 -2.48
CA PRO A 183 10.06 -1.08 -3.38
C PRO A 183 10.12 -1.49 -4.85
N GLU A 184 11.03 -2.38 -5.25
CA GLU A 184 11.14 -2.89 -6.62
C GLU A 184 9.83 -3.52 -7.16
N ASN A 185 9.01 -4.12 -6.28
CA ASN A 185 7.72 -4.69 -6.66
C ASN A 185 6.65 -3.60 -6.83
N VAL A 186 6.83 -2.50 -6.12
CA VAL A 186 5.93 -1.36 -6.17
C VAL A 186 6.15 -0.58 -7.48
N PHE A 187 7.41 -0.45 -7.92
CA PHE A 187 7.78 0.32 -9.11
C PHE A 187 8.39 -0.54 -10.24
N PRO A 188 7.67 -1.53 -10.79
CA PRO A 188 8.25 -2.51 -11.73
C PRO A 188 8.80 -1.84 -13.00
N LYS A 189 8.18 -0.76 -13.48
CA LYS A 189 8.66 -0.02 -14.66
C LYS A 189 9.98 0.71 -14.41
N LEU A 190 10.23 1.13 -13.17
CA LEU A 190 11.50 1.75 -12.81
C LEU A 190 12.61 0.70 -12.62
N VAL A 191 12.25 -0.52 -12.22
CA VAL A 191 13.18 -1.67 -12.25
C VAL A 191 13.58 -2.01 -13.68
N ASP A 192 12.62 -2.07 -14.61
CA ASP A 192 12.89 -2.28 -16.03
C ASP A 192 13.77 -1.15 -16.60
N LEU A 193 13.46 0.10 -16.24
CA LEU A 193 14.26 1.26 -16.62
C LEU A 193 15.68 1.14 -16.11
N LYS A 194 15.89 0.81 -14.83
CA LYS A 194 17.22 0.62 -14.24
C LYS A 194 18.06 -0.37 -15.03
N ASN A 195 17.49 -1.52 -15.37
CA ASN A 195 18.20 -2.59 -16.08
C ASN A 195 18.51 -2.23 -17.55
N SER A 196 17.69 -1.39 -18.17
CA SER A 196 17.86 -0.98 -19.56
C SER A 196 18.69 0.30 -19.73
N TRP A 197 18.72 1.18 -18.72
CA TRP A 197 19.32 2.52 -18.79
C TRP A 197 20.75 2.56 -19.36
N PRO A 198 21.68 1.67 -18.97
CA PRO A 198 23.05 1.70 -19.50
C PRO A 198 23.14 1.44 -21.01
N LYS A 199 22.09 0.84 -21.60
CA LYS A 199 22.03 0.48 -23.03
C LYS A 199 21.28 1.52 -23.87
N LEU A 200 20.68 2.52 -23.24
CA LEU A 200 19.89 3.53 -23.94
C LEU A 200 20.79 4.61 -24.55
N THR A 201 20.40 5.06 -25.74
CA THR A 201 21.00 6.25 -26.35
C THR A 201 20.58 7.51 -25.59
N GLU A 202 21.34 8.60 -25.74
CA GLU A 202 21.00 9.90 -25.16
C GLU A 202 19.59 10.37 -25.54
N GLN A 203 19.20 10.17 -26.81
CA GLN A 203 17.87 10.54 -27.31
C GLN A 203 16.75 9.69 -26.67
N GLN A 204 17.00 8.40 -26.40
CA GLN A 204 16.07 7.55 -25.66
C GLN A 204 15.95 7.99 -24.21
N LYS A 205 17.07 8.31 -23.54
CA LYS A 205 17.07 8.85 -22.17
C LYS A 205 16.29 10.16 -22.08
N LYS A 206 16.53 11.09 -23.01
CA LYS A 206 15.75 12.33 -23.14
C LYS A 206 14.25 12.03 -23.21
N ASN A 207 13.83 11.14 -24.10
CA ASN A 207 12.40 10.83 -24.29
C ASN A 207 11.76 10.17 -23.06
N LEU A 208 12.52 9.47 -22.22
CA LEU A 208 12.03 8.85 -20.99
C LEU A 208 11.89 9.87 -19.83
N ILE A 209 12.77 10.87 -19.77
CA ILE A 209 12.73 11.91 -18.73
C ILE A 209 11.42 12.71 -18.76
N GLN A 210 10.85 12.92 -19.94
CA GLN A 210 9.55 13.60 -20.09
C GLN A 210 8.35 12.68 -19.84
N LYS A 211 8.54 11.39 -19.53
CA LYS A 211 7.42 10.48 -19.24
C LYS A 211 7.00 10.55 -17.78
N ASP A 212 5.78 10.10 -17.51
CA ASP A 212 5.26 9.87 -16.18
C ASP A 212 6.28 9.09 -15.35
N GLY A 213 6.71 9.68 -14.24
CA GLY A 213 7.81 9.16 -13.43
C GLY A 213 7.53 7.81 -12.78
N TRP A 214 6.30 7.31 -12.86
CA TRP A 214 5.88 6.05 -12.26
C TRP A 214 5.77 4.92 -13.29
N ASN A 215 4.94 5.11 -14.32
CA ASN A 215 4.63 4.06 -15.30
C ASN A 215 5.34 4.24 -16.65
N LEU A 216 5.97 5.40 -16.88
CA LEU A 216 6.67 5.77 -18.10
C LEU A 216 5.78 5.73 -19.37
N ALA A 217 4.45 5.82 -19.23
CA ALA A 217 3.50 5.62 -20.33
C ALA A 217 3.12 6.93 -21.04
N ALA A 218 2.69 7.95 -20.30
CA ALA A 218 2.27 9.25 -20.83
C ALA A 218 3.36 10.31 -20.64
N ASP A 219 3.28 11.41 -21.38
CA ASP A 219 4.15 12.56 -21.10
C ASP A 219 3.73 13.22 -19.78
N ALA A 220 4.70 13.49 -18.91
CA ALA A 220 4.49 14.10 -17.62
C ALA A 220 4.32 15.61 -17.76
N LYS A 221 3.37 16.15 -17.00
CA LYS A 221 3.26 17.61 -16.81
C LYS A 221 4.46 18.18 -16.04
N TYR A 222 5.06 17.37 -15.17
CA TYR A 222 6.15 17.75 -14.27
C TYR A 222 7.28 16.73 -14.38
N ILE A 223 8.46 17.17 -14.78
CA ILE A 223 9.62 16.33 -15.04
C ILE A 223 10.36 15.93 -13.76
N GLY A 224 10.09 16.60 -12.63
CA GLY A 224 10.71 16.28 -11.34
C GLY A 224 10.28 14.94 -10.72
N TYR A 225 9.18 14.33 -11.17
CA TYR A 225 8.69 13.06 -10.60
C TYR A 225 9.67 11.90 -10.82
N LEU A 226 10.22 11.76 -12.03
CA LEU A 226 11.12 10.64 -12.33
C LEU A 226 12.37 10.59 -11.41
N PRO A 227 13.17 11.66 -11.27
CA PRO A 227 14.32 11.61 -10.36
C PRO A 227 13.91 11.46 -8.90
N MET A 228 12.74 11.96 -8.50
CA MET A 228 12.21 11.77 -7.14
C MET A 228 11.96 10.28 -6.86
N HIS A 229 11.22 9.58 -7.74
CA HIS A 229 10.94 8.15 -7.59
C HIS A 229 12.20 7.27 -7.64
N LEU A 230 13.13 7.57 -8.54
CA LEU A 230 14.40 6.86 -8.62
C LEU A 230 15.26 7.11 -7.38
N GLY A 231 15.27 8.35 -6.87
CA GLY A 231 15.93 8.68 -5.62
C GLY A 231 15.33 7.91 -4.45
N PHE A 232 14.00 7.88 -4.35
CA PHE A 232 13.29 7.10 -3.33
C PHE A 232 13.68 5.62 -3.38
N LEU A 233 13.72 5.01 -4.58
CA LEU A 233 14.15 3.62 -4.76
C LEU A 233 15.60 3.41 -4.30
N TYR A 234 16.52 4.31 -4.67
CA TYR A 234 17.89 4.27 -4.15
C TYR A 234 17.92 4.28 -2.62
N HIS A 235 17.19 5.20 -1.99
CA HIS A 235 17.17 5.34 -0.54
C HIS A 235 16.65 4.07 0.17
N GLN A 236 15.73 3.34 -0.45
CA GLN A 236 15.21 2.11 0.11
C GLN A 236 16.11 0.89 -0.10
N THR A 237 16.75 0.78 -1.27
CA THR A 237 17.45 -0.44 -1.67
C THR A 237 18.97 -0.34 -1.54
N ASN A 238 19.51 0.88 -1.41
CA ASN A 238 20.93 1.21 -1.58
C ASN A 238 21.51 0.74 -2.93
N ASP A 239 20.67 0.54 -3.96
CA ASP A 239 21.12 0.16 -5.30
C ASP A 239 21.62 1.39 -6.07
N GLU A 240 22.95 1.54 -6.14
CA GLU A 240 23.65 2.67 -6.77
C GLU A 240 23.29 2.90 -8.24
N ALA A 241 22.72 1.91 -8.95
CA ALA A 241 22.26 2.11 -10.31
C ALA A 241 21.14 3.18 -10.38
N TYR A 242 20.24 3.23 -9.40
CA TYR A 242 19.21 4.27 -9.34
C TYR A 242 19.81 5.66 -9.13
N ARG A 243 20.76 5.80 -8.20
CA ARG A 243 21.47 7.06 -7.96
C ARG A 243 22.27 7.53 -9.17
N THR A 244 22.87 6.58 -9.90
CA THR A 244 23.58 6.86 -11.16
C THR A 244 22.63 7.43 -12.22
N ILE A 245 21.44 6.85 -12.38
CA ILE A 245 20.42 7.36 -13.31
C ILE A 245 20.02 8.79 -12.94
N VAL A 246 19.73 9.05 -11.67
CA VAL A 246 19.39 10.39 -11.18
C VAL A 246 20.50 11.39 -11.50
N LYS A 247 21.77 11.01 -11.28
CA LYS A 247 22.93 11.84 -11.62
C LYS A 247 23.02 12.14 -13.12
N GLU A 248 22.76 11.15 -13.97
CA GLU A 248 22.79 11.32 -15.44
C GLU A 248 21.62 12.16 -15.99
N ILE A 249 20.50 12.26 -15.26
CA ILE A 249 19.37 13.12 -15.65
C ILE A 249 19.75 14.61 -15.60
N ILE A 250 20.61 15.02 -14.67
CA ILE A 250 20.98 16.44 -14.45
C ILE A 250 21.56 17.12 -15.71
N PRO A 251 22.60 16.59 -16.37
CA PRO A 251 23.10 17.18 -17.61
C PRO A 251 22.06 17.14 -18.74
N LEU A 252 21.14 16.17 -18.74
CA LEU A 252 20.06 16.09 -19.73
C LEU A 252 19.01 17.19 -19.51
N TYR A 253 18.71 17.55 -18.25
CA TYR A 253 17.89 18.73 -17.94
C TYR A 253 18.53 20.00 -18.50
N GLN A 254 19.80 20.22 -18.20
CA GLN A 254 20.54 21.39 -18.67
C GLN A 254 20.53 21.49 -20.21
N LYS A 255 20.67 20.35 -20.91
CA LYS A 255 20.74 20.30 -22.38
C LYS A 255 19.38 20.43 -23.08
N TYR A 256 18.31 19.86 -22.52
CA TYR A 256 17.05 19.67 -23.25
C TYR A 256 15.81 20.31 -22.63
N TYR A 257 15.87 20.67 -21.35
CA TYR A 257 14.72 21.10 -20.56
C TYR A 257 14.92 22.51 -19.96
N MET A 258 15.96 23.23 -20.40
CA MET A 258 16.17 24.63 -20.06
C MET A 258 15.70 25.55 -21.19
N THR A 259 14.96 26.60 -20.84
CA THR A 259 14.62 27.71 -21.75
C THR A 259 14.93 29.01 -21.02
N ASP A 260 15.89 29.79 -21.54
CA ASP A 260 16.42 30.99 -20.85
C ASP A 260 16.80 30.71 -19.38
N GLN A 261 17.50 29.61 -19.15
CA GLN A 261 17.91 29.09 -17.83
C GLN A 261 16.77 28.59 -16.92
N LYS A 262 15.51 28.67 -17.36
CA LYS A 262 14.34 28.17 -16.62
C LYS A 262 14.15 26.69 -16.92
N LEU A 263 14.06 25.87 -15.88
CA LEU A 263 13.72 24.46 -16.02
C LEU A 263 12.24 24.34 -16.38
N GLN A 264 11.93 23.79 -17.56
CA GLN A 264 10.58 23.67 -18.08
C GLN A 264 10.35 22.30 -18.74
N ALA A 265 9.29 21.63 -18.31
CA ALA A 265 8.73 20.49 -19.05
C ALA A 265 8.26 20.95 -20.44
N PRO A 266 8.31 20.08 -21.49
CA PRO A 266 7.92 20.46 -22.85
C PRO A 266 6.54 21.11 -22.93
N ILE A 267 5.54 20.54 -22.26
CA ILE A 267 4.18 21.08 -22.20
C ILE A 267 4.15 22.53 -21.69
N SER A 268 4.96 22.86 -20.68
CA SER A 268 4.99 24.22 -20.11
C SER A 268 5.79 25.18 -21.00
N ARG A 269 6.90 24.71 -21.57
CA ARG A 269 7.69 25.49 -22.53
C ARG A 269 6.86 25.88 -23.74
N ASP A 270 6.09 24.94 -24.28
CA ASP A 270 5.28 25.14 -25.49
C ASP A 270 4.11 26.11 -25.24
N LEU A 271 3.68 26.28 -23.99
CA LEU A 271 2.74 27.34 -23.59
C LEU A 271 3.39 28.73 -23.55
N GLY A 272 4.72 28.85 -23.51
CA GLY A 272 5.44 30.12 -23.49
C GLY A 272 5.46 30.84 -22.14
N TRP A 273 5.18 30.12 -21.04
CA TRP A 273 5.06 30.68 -19.69
C TRP A 273 5.80 29.85 -18.65
N TRP A 274 6.39 30.52 -17.66
CA TRP A 274 6.93 29.89 -16.46
C TRP A 274 5.94 30.03 -15.31
N TYR A 275 5.18 28.96 -15.07
CA TYR A 275 4.09 28.95 -14.08
C TYR A 275 4.60 28.60 -12.68
N ARG A 276 4.05 29.27 -11.64
CA ARG A 276 4.42 29.04 -10.23
C ARG A 276 4.23 27.59 -9.79
N ASP A 277 3.17 26.92 -10.25
CA ASP A 277 2.90 25.51 -9.93
C ASP A 277 3.94 24.58 -10.54
N GLN A 278 4.30 24.80 -11.82
CA GLN A 278 5.33 24.01 -12.47
C GLN A 278 6.69 24.24 -11.81
N PHE A 279 7.09 25.51 -11.64
CA PHE A 279 8.31 25.90 -10.95
C PHE A 279 8.41 25.23 -9.57
N ALA A 280 7.41 25.46 -8.70
CA ALA A 280 7.50 25.01 -7.32
C ALA A 280 7.41 23.49 -7.20
N ARG A 281 6.66 22.81 -8.08
CA ARG A 281 6.50 21.36 -8.02
C ARG A 281 7.70 20.61 -8.57
N ASP A 282 8.20 20.98 -9.74
CA ASP A 282 9.40 20.35 -10.30
C ASP A 282 10.58 20.51 -9.34
N ASN A 283 10.80 21.72 -8.82
CA ASN A 283 11.91 21.99 -7.91
C ASN A 283 11.73 21.32 -6.53
N ARG A 284 10.50 21.21 -6.01
CA ARG A 284 10.27 20.43 -4.77
C ARG A 284 10.59 18.95 -4.97
N LEU A 285 10.15 18.37 -6.08
CA LEU A 285 10.41 16.95 -6.38
C LEU A 285 11.90 16.67 -6.61
N ILE A 286 12.63 17.60 -7.25
CA ILE A 286 14.09 17.53 -7.40
C ILE A 286 14.80 17.67 -6.04
N TYR A 287 14.30 18.53 -5.16
CA TYR A 287 14.80 18.61 -3.78
C TYR A 287 14.54 17.30 -3.01
N GLU A 288 13.38 16.67 -3.16
CA GLU A 288 13.09 15.36 -2.56
C GLU A 288 14.08 14.29 -3.09
N ALA A 289 14.36 14.29 -4.40
CA ALA A 289 15.40 13.43 -4.99
C ALA A 289 16.79 13.69 -4.37
N TYR A 290 17.14 14.95 -4.09
CA TYR A 290 18.36 15.30 -3.35
C TYR A 290 18.36 14.67 -1.95
N LYS A 291 17.27 14.77 -1.18
CA LYS A 291 17.19 14.17 0.16
C LYS A 291 17.36 12.67 0.16
N TYR A 292 16.94 12.00 -0.90
CA TYR A 292 17.12 10.55 -1.02
C TYR A 292 18.52 10.14 -1.49
N THR A 293 19.15 10.93 -2.36
CA THR A 293 20.39 10.53 -3.05
C THR A 293 21.65 11.22 -2.53
N ASN A 294 21.52 12.30 -1.76
CA ASN A 294 22.59 13.19 -1.34
C ASN A 294 23.47 13.68 -2.52
N LEU A 295 22.88 13.89 -3.70
CA LEU A 295 23.57 14.44 -4.88
C LEU A 295 23.52 15.98 -4.83
N PRO A 296 24.62 16.68 -4.46
CA PRO A 296 24.61 18.14 -4.29
C PRO A 296 24.24 18.91 -5.57
N GLU A 297 24.46 18.32 -6.74
CA GLU A 297 24.12 18.90 -8.04
C GLU A 297 22.61 19.14 -8.19
N LEU A 298 21.76 18.31 -7.55
CA LEU A 298 20.31 18.50 -7.53
C LEU A 298 19.92 19.72 -6.68
N LEU A 299 20.50 19.86 -5.49
CA LEU A 299 20.24 21.01 -4.63
C LEU A 299 20.74 22.31 -5.28
N SER A 300 21.92 22.28 -5.91
CA SER A 300 22.47 23.41 -6.67
C SER A 300 21.51 23.84 -7.79
N LEU A 301 20.95 22.89 -8.54
CA LEU A 301 19.94 23.17 -9.56
C LEU A 301 18.70 23.84 -8.95
N VAL A 302 18.16 23.31 -7.85
CA VAL A 302 16.99 23.89 -7.16
C VAL A 302 17.28 25.30 -6.65
N ASP A 303 18.44 25.51 -6.03
CA ASP A 303 18.87 26.81 -5.52
C ASP A 303 19.03 27.83 -6.66
N GLN A 304 19.52 27.42 -7.82
CA GLN A 304 19.59 28.27 -9.02
C GLN A 304 18.20 28.64 -9.54
N GLN A 305 17.27 27.69 -9.64
CA GLN A 305 15.91 27.96 -10.10
C GLN A 305 15.15 28.87 -9.11
N ALA A 306 15.29 28.64 -7.81
CA ALA A 306 14.67 29.46 -6.78
C ALA A 306 15.19 30.90 -6.79
N ASP A 307 16.49 31.09 -6.97
CA ASP A 307 17.09 32.42 -7.12
C ASP A 307 16.61 33.15 -8.37
N LEU A 308 16.60 32.45 -9.51
CA LEU A 308 16.08 32.99 -10.76
C LEU A 308 14.61 33.39 -10.61
N TRP A 309 13.79 32.58 -9.93
CA TRP A 309 12.39 32.89 -9.66
C TRP A 309 12.23 34.13 -8.78
N ILE A 310 12.97 34.20 -7.67
CA ILE A 310 12.94 35.36 -6.75
C ILE A 310 13.30 36.66 -7.49
N ASN A 311 14.31 36.60 -8.34
CA ASN A 311 14.84 37.78 -9.05
C ASN A 311 14.00 38.16 -10.28
N SER A 312 13.33 37.21 -10.92
CA SER A 312 12.60 37.44 -12.18
C SER A 312 11.11 37.65 -12.00
N VAL A 313 10.51 37.14 -10.92
CA VAL A 313 9.05 37.16 -10.73
C VAL A 313 8.69 38.09 -9.58
N PRO A 314 8.03 39.23 -9.82
CA PRO A 314 7.62 40.13 -8.75
C PRO A 314 6.51 39.51 -7.89
N ARG A 315 6.52 39.80 -6.58
CA ARG A 315 5.42 39.48 -5.65
C ARG A 315 4.46 40.66 -5.53
N PHE A 316 3.18 40.38 -5.41
CA PHE A 316 2.12 41.40 -5.31
C PHE A 316 1.34 41.26 -4.00
N SER A 317 0.81 42.37 -3.50
CA SER A 317 -0.06 42.35 -2.32
C SER A 317 -1.45 41.84 -2.69
N ASN A 318 -1.95 40.85 -1.96
CA ASN A 318 -3.30 40.32 -2.05
C ASN A 318 -3.75 39.86 -0.65
N GLN A 319 -4.93 40.30 -0.20
CA GLN A 319 -5.44 40.04 1.16
C GLN A 319 -4.44 40.40 2.29
N GLY A 320 -3.61 41.42 2.10
CA GLY A 320 -2.60 41.84 3.09
C GLY A 320 -1.28 41.06 3.05
N TYR A 321 -1.14 40.07 2.18
CA TYR A 321 0.06 39.23 2.04
C TYR A 321 0.74 39.44 0.69
N LYS A 322 2.06 39.25 0.61
CA LYS A 322 2.81 39.30 -0.66
C LYS A 322 2.91 37.90 -1.27
N VAL A 323 2.25 37.67 -2.40
CA VAL A 323 2.20 36.38 -3.09
C VAL A 323 2.76 36.46 -4.50
N TYR A 324 3.28 35.35 -5.01
CA TYR A 324 3.68 35.23 -6.41
C TYR A 324 2.47 35.12 -7.34
N PRO A 325 2.53 35.73 -8.53
CA PRO A 325 1.53 35.56 -9.58
C PRO A 325 1.53 34.14 -10.14
N TYR A 326 0.51 33.79 -10.93
CA TYR A 326 0.43 32.50 -11.62
C TYR A 326 1.67 32.15 -12.44
N GLY A 327 2.39 33.15 -12.95
CA GLY A 327 3.62 32.97 -13.69
C GLY A 327 4.04 34.24 -14.41
N ILE A 328 5.09 34.09 -15.22
CA ILE A 328 5.64 35.12 -16.09
C ILE A 328 5.83 34.53 -17.50
N SER A 329 5.64 35.31 -18.56
CA SER A 329 5.96 34.87 -19.91
C SER A 329 7.45 34.54 -20.03
N ASN A 330 7.81 33.65 -20.97
CA ASN A 330 9.22 33.32 -21.20
C ASN A 330 10.04 34.57 -21.58
N ALA A 331 9.45 35.49 -22.34
CA ALA A 331 10.02 36.79 -22.68
C ALA A 331 10.13 37.77 -21.49
N GLY A 332 9.55 37.47 -20.33
CA GLY A 332 9.62 38.31 -19.13
C GLY A 332 8.74 39.56 -19.15
N ASN A 333 7.94 39.77 -20.20
CA ASN A 333 7.19 41.00 -20.43
C ASN A 333 5.71 40.93 -20.03
N LEU A 334 5.17 39.76 -19.71
CA LEU A 334 3.80 39.56 -19.25
C LEU A 334 3.79 38.84 -17.92
N ILE A 335 2.99 39.33 -16.97
CA ILE A 335 2.87 38.80 -15.62
C ILE A 335 1.42 38.34 -15.41
N GLY A 336 1.26 37.15 -14.86
CA GLY A 336 -0.06 36.57 -14.55
C GLY A 336 -0.74 37.25 -13.36
N SER A 337 -2.00 36.92 -13.12
CA SER A 337 -2.73 37.39 -11.93
C SER A 337 -2.08 36.90 -10.63
N ALA A 338 -2.10 37.74 -9.60
CA ALA A 338 -1.73 37.42 -8.22
C ALA A 338 -2.87 36.77 -7.41
N GLU A 339 -3.87 36.22 -8.11
CA GLU A 339 -4.95 35.44 -7.52
C GLU A 339 -4.39 34.33 -6.61
N ILE A 340 -5.00 34.20 -5.43
CA ILE A 340 -4.68 33.12 -4.50
C ILE A 340 -5.34 31.83 -5.00
N ASN A 341 -4.52 30.82 -5.27
CA ASN A 341 -4.91 29.45 -5.56
C ASN A 341 -4.34 28.53 -4.46
N PRO A 342 -5.17 28.02 -3.54
CA PRO A 342 -4.69 27.25 -2.40
C PRO A 342 -3.69 26.13 -2.73
N ASN A 343 -3.87 25.41 -3.84
CA ASN A 343 -2.94 24.32 -4.18
C ASN A 343 -1.58 24.86 -4.63
N GLN A 344 -1.57 25.93 -5.43
CA GLN A 344 -0.33 26.44 -6.02
C GLN A 344 0.48 27.29 -5.04
N ASN A 345 -0.18 28.13 -4.24
CA ASN A 345 0.50 28.95 -3.23
C ASN A 345 1.12 28.06 -2.14
N ILE A 346 0.40 27.03 -1.66
CA ILE A 346 0.97 26.06 -0.71
C ILE A 346 2.10 25.23 -1.33
N GLN A 347 2.06 24.94 -2.63
CA GLN A 347 3.18 24.28 -3.33
C GLN A 347 4.45 25.16 -3.33
N VAL A 348 4.30 26.48 -3.54
CA VAL A 348 5.39 27.46 -3.42
C VAL A 348 5.92 27.51 -1.98
N ALA A 349 5.03 27.65 -0.99
CA ALA A 349 5.40 27.63 0.42
C ALA A 349 6.15 26.34 0.81
N SER A 350 5.75 25.20 0.28
CA SER A 350 6.40 23.91 0.53
C SER A 350 7.84 23.89 0.03
N LEU A 351 8.09 24.32 -1.22
CA LEU A 351 9.46 24.40 -1.77
C LEU A 351 10.33 25.32 -0.90
N PHE A 352 9.87 26.54 -0.64
CA PHE A 352 10.67 27.50 0.13
C PHE A 352 10.84 27.09 1.59
N SER A 353 9.90 26.35 2.17
CA SER A 353 10.07 25.72 3.48
C SER A 353 11.22 24.72 3.48
N HIS A 354 11.32 23.87 2.46
CA HIS A 354 12.44 22.94 2.34
C HIS A 354 13.80 23.66 2.27
N LEU A 355 13.89 24.71 1.45
CA LEU A 355 15.13 25.48 1.28
C LEU A 355 15.51 26.25 2.55
N TYR A 356 14.53 26.78 3.29
CA TYR A 356 14.78 27.46 4.57
C TYR A 356 15.39 26.52 5.62
N TRP A 357 14.97 25.26 5.62
CA TRP A 357 15.36 24.26 6.62
C TRP A 357 16.52 23.36 6.20
N GLU A 358 17.08 23.51 5.00
CA GLU A 358 18.19 22.70 4.50
C GLU A 358 19.54 23.39 4.74
N PRO A 359 20.40 22.89 5.66
CA PRO A 359 21.69 23.51 5.95
C PRO A 359 22.62 23.64 4.74
N ALA A 360 22.51 22.73 3.76
CA ALA A 360 23.31 22.78 2.54
C ALA A 360 22.79 23.77 1.49
N SER A 361 21.57 24.32 1.64
CA SER A 361 21.00 25.29 0.71
C SER A 361 21.56 26.67 1.00
N LYS A 362 21.80 27.47 -0.06
CA LYS A 362 22.17 28.89 0.09
C LYS A 362 21.07 29.73 0.76
N PHE A 363 19.86 29.18 0.86
CA PHE A 363 18.69 29.81 1.45
C PHE A 363 18.45 29.39 2.92
N TYR A 364 19.36 28.60 3.50
CA TYR A 364 19.25 28.16 4.88
C TYR A 364 19.02 29.35 5.82
N LYS A 365 17.91 29.30 6.56
CA LYS A 365 17.49 30.34 7.52
C LYS A 365 17.34 31.75 6.95
N ASN A 366 17.21 31.91 5.64
CA ASN A 366 17.08 33.23 5.02
C ASN A 366 15.73 33.91 5.38
N PRO A 367 15.73 35.16 5.89
CA PRO A 367 14.51 35.86 6.30
C PRO A 367 13.49 36.09 5.18
N LEU A 368 13.93 36.37 3.95
CA LEU A 368 13.04 36.54 2.80
C LEU A 368 12.31 35.23 2.49
N ILE A 369 13.00 34.10 2.61
CA ILE A 369 12.42 32.78 2.37
C ILE A 369 11.38 32.45 3.44
N LYS A 370 11.67 32.75 4.71
CA LYS A 370 10.67 32.66 5.79
C LYS A 370 9.44 33.53 5.50
N GLU A 371 9.63 34.77 5.07
CA GLU A 371 8.53 35.67 4.69
C GLU A 371 7.68 35.08 3.55
N ILE A 372 8.31 34.54 2.50
CA ILE A 372 7.59 33.88 1.39
C ILE A 372 6.73 32.74 1.91
N VAL A 373 7.29 31.84 2.74
CA VAL A 373 6.53 30.70 3.28
C VAL A 373 5.32 31.17 4.10
N MET A 374 5.53 32.15 4.98
CA MET A 374 4.46 32.71 5.81
C MET A 374 3.39 33.38 4.95
N HIS A 375 3.76 34.27 4.03
CA HIS A 375 2.79 35.01 3.22
C HIS A 375 2.01 34.12 2.26
N GLU A 376 2.66 33.18 1.59
CA GLU A 376 1.99 32.24 0.69
C GLU A 376 1.00 31.34 1.43
N THR A 377 1.35 30.90 2.64
CA THR A 377 0.48 30.06 3.48
C THR A 377 -0.69 30.86 4.06
N GLU A 378 -0.41 31.99 4.71
CA GLU A 378 -1.42 32.80 5.37
C GLU A 378 -2.41 33.42 4.38
N ALA A 379 -1.96 33.82 3.17
CA ALA A 379 -2.84 34.25 2.09
C ALA A 379 -3.90 33.19 1.76
N VAL A 380 -3.51 31.91 1.70
CA VAL A 380 -4.43 30.80 1.46
C VAL A 380 -5.44 30.65 2.60
N LEU A 381 -4.98 30.78 3.85
CA LEU A 381 -5.84 30.66 5.02
C LEU A 381 -6.88 31.78 5.13
N THR A 382 -6.65 32.95 4.51
CA THR A 382 -7.69 33.99 4.39
C THR A 382 -8.93 33.53 3.61
N LEU A 383 -8.79 32.53 2.74
CA LEU A 383 -9.88 31.97 1.95
C LEU A 383 -10.64 30.84 2.66
N GLN A 384 -10.14 30.36 3.80
CA GLN A 384 -10.78 29.26 4.51
C GLN A 384 -12.12 29.71 5.08
N LYS A 385 -13.19 28.98 4.73
CA LYS A 385 -14.53 29.26 5.23
C LYS A 385 -14.71 28.70 6.64
N LYS A 386 -15.73 29.19 7.35
CA LYS A 386 -16.10 28.72 8.70
C LYS A 386 -16.38 27.23 8.79
N ASN A 387 -16.86 26.60 7.71
CA ASN A 387 -17.13 25.15 7.69
C ASN A 387 -15.86 24.30 7.57
N GLY A 388 -14.70 24.92 7.31
CA GLY A 388 -13.39 24.30 7.10
C GLY A 388 -12.94 24.26 5.64
N SER A 389 -13.86 24.48 4.69
CA SER A 389 -13.58 24.37 3.25
C SER A 389 -12.63 25.45 2.73
N LEU A 390 -11.93 25.11 1.64
CA LEU A 390 -11.16 26.03 0.82
C LEU A 390 -11.77 26.07 -0.59
N PRO A 391 -11.89 27.24 -1.23
CA PRO A 391 -12.24 27.32 -2.64
C PRO A 391 -11.07 26.86 -3.52
N VAL A 392 -11.35 26.41 -4.74
CA VAL A 392 -10.29 26.02 -5.69
C VAL A 392 -9.35 27.19 -6.06
N ARG A 393 -9.88 28.41 -5.99
CA ARG A 393 -9.16 29.68 -6.13
C ARG A 393 -10.03 30.85 -5.68
N GLN A 394 -9.39 31.97 -5.37
CA GLN A 394 -10.02 33.18 -4.84
C GLN A 394 -11.22 33.68 -5.64
N GLU A 395 -11.17 33.65 -6.97
CA GLU A 395 -12.25 34.14 -7.84
C GLU A 395 -13.39 33.13 -8.03
N LEU A 396 -13.26 31.92 -7.50
CA LEU A 396 -14.31 30.89 -7.52
C LEU A 396 -14.72 30.51 -6.08
N PRO A 397 -15.25 31.45 -5.27
CA PRO A 397 -15.51 31.22 -3.85
C PRO A 397 -16.59 30.16 -3.58
N LEU A 398 -17.44 29.87 -4.57
CA LEU A 398 -18.48 28.84 -4.48
C LEU A 398 -18.01 27.45 -4.92
N VAL A 399 -16.87 27.34 -5.60
CA VAL A 399 -16.29 26.06 -6.03
C VAL A 399 -15.33 25.60 -4.94
N GLU A 400 -15.87 24.84 -4.00
CA GLU A 400 -15.08 24.22 -2.95
C GLU A 400 -14.22 23.12 -3.54
N ASP A 401 -12.98 23.10 -3.10
CA ASP A 401 -11.99 22.27 -3.72
C ASP A 401 -12.05 20.86 -3.14
N THR A 402 -12.97 20.00 -3.56
CA THR A 402 -12.95 18.60 -3.07
C THR A 402 -12.23 17.66 -3.99
N ASN A 403 -12.16 18.05 -5.25
CA ASN A 403 -11.42 17.34 -6.27
C ASN A 403 -9.90 17.56 -6.06
N TYR A 404 -9.46 18.62 -5.36
CA TYR A 404 -8.10 18.74 -4.80
C TYR A 404 -8.05 18.94 -3.29
N GLY A 405 -9.14 18.90 -2.54
CA GLY A 405 -9.15 19.33 -1.12
C GLY A 405 -8.19 18.58 -0.21
N GLY A 406 -7.84 17.35 -0.57
CA GLY A 406 -6.75 16.64 0.08
C GLY A 406 -5.35 17.16 -0.26
N TYR A 407 -5.13 17.75 -1.44
CA TYR A 407 -3.83 18.23 -1.92
C TYR A 407 -3.33 19.47 -1.18
N SER A 408 -4.09 20.57 -1.11
CA SER A 408 -3.68 21.71 -0.26
C SER A 408 -3.49 21.29 1.19
N ALA A 409 -4.42 20.49 1.71
CA ALA A 409 -4.40 20.04 3.09
C ALA A 409 -3.20 19.12 3.40
N ASN A 410 -2.77 18.26 2.47
CA ASN A 410 -1.63 17.38 2.71
C ASN A 410 -0.31 18.14 2.82
N MET A 411 -0.14 19.21 2.03
CA MET A 411 1.04 20.07 2.10
C MET A 411 0.96 20.99 3.31
N LEU A 412 -0.24 21.51 3.63
CA LEU A 412 -0.48 22.31 4.83
C LEU A 412 -0.21 21.50 6.11
N TYR A 413 -0.58 20.22 6.14
CA TYR A 413 -0.24 19.29 7.22
C TYR A 413 1.27 19.28 7.49
N HIS A 414 2.07 19.06 6.44
CA HIS A 414 3.54 19.06 6.57
C HIS A 414 4.08 20.43 7.00
N LEU A 415 3.60 21.54 6.40
CA LEU A 415 4.00 22.89 6.79
C LEU A 415 3.68 23.18 8.26
N ALA A 416 2.50 22.79 8.73
CA ALA A 416 2.07 22.99 10.11
C ALA A 416 2.99 22.26 11.11
N GLN A 417 3.52 21.08 10.76
CA GLN A 417 4.49 20.35 11.57
C GLN A 417 5.86 21.05 11.60
N VAL A 418 6.41 21.34 10.41
CA VAL A 418 7.75 21.93 10.26
C VAL A 418 7.82 23.30 10.93
N TRP A 419 6.76 24.09 10.82
CA TRP A 419 6.71 25.44 11.38
C TRP A 419 6.10 25.51 12.79
N GLY A 420 5.56 24.40 13.30
CA GLY A 420 4.92 24.35 14.62
C GLY A 420 3.74 25.33 14.77
N SER A 421 3.08 25.68 13.67
CA SER A 421 2.02 26.69 13.66
C SER A 421 0.68 26.11 14.10
N LYS A 422 0.21 26.48 15.29
CA LYS A 422 -1.10 26.05 15.81
C LYS A 422 -2.27 26.51 14.93
N SER A 423 -2.19 27.69 14.32
CA SER A 423 -3.24 28.15 13.40
C SER A 423 -3.31 27.27 12.15
N TRP A 424 -2.16 26.83 11.63
CA TRP A 424 -2.11 25.95 10.45
C TRP A 424 -2.56 24.52 10.79
N MET A 425 -2.22 24.03 11.99
CA MET A 425 -2.77 22.77 12.51
C MET A 425 -4.30 22.83 12.59
N LYS A 426 -4.84 23.92 13.15
CA LYS A 426 -6.29 24.12 13.25
C LYS A 426 -6.94 24.16 11.88
N ALA A 427 -6.39 24.93 10.94
CA ALA A 427 -6.90 24.98 9.57
C ALA A 427 -6.92 23.59 8.91
N THR A 428 -5.87 22.78 9.12
CA THR A 428 -5.81 21.41 8.60
C THR A 428 -6.87 20.50 9.23
N ASN A 429 -7.09 20.60 10.55
CA ASN A 429 -8.15 19.87 11.25
C ASN A 429 -9.54 20.25 10.74
N ASP A 430 -9.80 21.54 10.56
CA ASP A 430 -11.08 22.05 10.06
C ASP A 430 -11.36 21.51 8.65
N ILE A 431 -10.35 21.46 7.76
CA ILE A 431 -10.46 20.83 6.43
C ILE A 431 -10.78 19.34 6.56
N GLY A 432 -10.12 18.63 7.48
CA GLY A 432 -10.37 17.20 7.72
C GLY A 432 -11.81 16.92 8.16
N HIS A 433 -12.34 17.69 9.10
CA HIS A 433 -13.73 17.57 9.53
C HIS A 433 -14.72 17.90 8.41
N TRP A 434 -14.45 18.94 7.63
CA TRP A 434 -15.26 19.31 6.47
C TRP A 434 -15.35 18.16 5.45
N LEU A 435 -14.19 17.69 4.98
CA LEU A 435 -14.11 16.61 3.99
C LEU A 435 -14.79 15.33 4.48
N PHE A 436 -14.60 14.97 5.76
CA PHE A 436 -15.17 13.74 6.31
C PHE A 436 -16.69 13.83 6.49
N ARG A 437 -17.20 15.00 6.88
CA ARG A 437 -18.63 15.23 7.12
C ARG A 437 -19.43 15.33 5.82
N GLU A 438 -18.90 16.01 4.82
CA GLU A 438 -19.67 16.41 3.64
C GLU A 438 -19.50 15.45 2.44
N TYR A 439 -18.46 14.61 2.43
CA TYR A 439 -18.14 13.73 1.30
C TYR A 439 -17.97 12.27 1.73
N SER A 440 -19.03 11.47 1.50
CA SER A 440 -19.05 10.04 1.82
C SER A 440 -18.39 9.18 0.73
N LYS A 441 -18.29 7.86 0.95
CA LYS A 441 -17.79 6.91 -0.07
C LYS A 441 -18.72 6.76 -1.27
N GLU A 442 -20.00 7.05 -1.09
CA GLU A 442 -21.04 7.04 -2.14
C GLU A 442 -20.98 8.33 -2.96
N ARG A 443 -20.60 9.45 -2.34
CA ARG A 443 -20.41 10.75 -2.99
C ARG A 443 -19.09 11.42 -2.56
N PRO A 444 -17.94 10.92 -3.03
CA PRO A 444 -16.65 11.45 -2.57
C PRO A 444 -16.26 12.77 -3.21
N TRP A 445 -16.98 13.21 -4.25
CA TRP A 445 -16.56 14.29 -5.14
C TRP A 445 -17.73 15.22 -5.42
N ASN A 446 -17.40 16.45 -5.78
CA ASN A 446 -18.35 17.27 -6.50
C ASN A 446 -18.54 16.75 -7.93
N THR A 447 -19.79 16.75 -8.39
CA THR A 447 -20.20 16.32 -9.73
C THR A 447 -20.82 17.50 -10.50
N PRO A 448 -21.03 17.40 -11.83
CA PRO A 448 -21.66 18.47 -12.60
C PRO A 448 -22.99 18.96 -12.04
N GLU A 449 -23.74 18.09 -11.35
CA GLU A 449 -25.01 18.39 -10.69
C GLU A 449 -24.87 19.36 -9.51
N ASP A 450 -23.66 19.57 -9.00
CA ASP A 450 -23.37 20.41 -7.84
C ASP A 450 -23.15 21.88 -8.17
N PHE A 451 -23.34 22.29 -9.43
CA PHE A 451 -23.19 23.68 -9.84
C PHE A 451 -23.97 24.64 -8.91
N PRO A 452 -23.36 25.73 -8.40
CA PRO A 452 -22.07 26.29 -8.78
C PRO A 452 -20.84 25.70 -8.05
N ASN A 453 -21.03 24.75 -7.12
CA ASN A 453 -19.95 24.04 -6.42
C ASN A 453 -19.33 22.92 -7.28
N PHE A 454 -19.05 23.24 -8.54
CA PHE A 454 -18.38 22.35 -9.49
C PHE A 454 -17.71 23.16 -10.59
N ARG A 455 -16.52 22.73 -11.02
CA ARG A 455 -15.80 23.34 -12.16
C ARG A 455 -15.29 22.34 -13.17
N VAL A 456 -14.72 21.23 -12.71
CA VAL A 456 -14.11 20.22 -13.58
C VAL A 456 -14.14 18.86 -12.90
N ALA A 457 -14.47 17.83 -13.69
CA ALA A 457 -14.39 16.44 -13.27
C ALA A 457 -12.92 16.01 -13.24
N ARG A 458 -12.43 15.65 -12.06
CA ARG A 458 -11.11 15.05 -11.82
C ARG A 458 -11.39 13.94 -10.84
N TYR A 459 -11.30 12.68 -11.26
CA TYR A 459 -11.73 11.50 -10.49
C TYR A 459 -10.57 10.52 -10.37
N GLU A 460 -9.50 10.91 -9.67
CA GLU A 460 -8.25 10.16 -9.57
C GLU A 460 -8.02 9.58 -8.16
N ASN A 461 -7.38 8.42 -8.05
CA ASN A 461 -7.07 7.80 -6.76
C ASN A 461 -6.40 8.77 -5.77
N PHE A 462 -5.51 9.61 -6.30
CA PHE A 462 -4.75 10.56 -5.53
C PHE A 462 -5.61 11.56 -4.74
N ASN A 463 -6.77 11.98 -5.27
CA ASN A 463 -7.62 12.96 -4.56
C ASN A 463 -8.32 12.35 -3.34
N LEU A 464 -8.57 11.03 -3.34
CA LEU A 464 -9.10 10.31 -2.19
C LEU A 464 -8.02 10.07 -1.14
N ILE A 465 -6.85 9.63 -1.58
CA ILE A 465 -5.68 9.36 -0.74
C ILE A 465 -5.19 10.60 -0.01
N ALA A 466 -5.19 11.76 -0.68
CA ALA A 466 -4.70 12.99 -0.10
C ALA A 466 -5.52 13.46 1.12
N ARG A 467 -6.73 12.90 1.35
CA ARG A 467 -7.59 13.20 2.51
C ARG A 467 -7.16 12.49 3.80
N VAL A 468 -6.27 11.51 3.69
CA VAL A 468 -5.87 10.70 4.85
C VAL A 468 -5.16 11.55 5.90
N LEU A 469 -4.25 12.45 5.49
CA LEU A 469 -3.56 13.35 6.42
C LEU A 469 -4.51 14.33 7.12
N PRO A 470 -5.41 15.06 6.42
CA PRO A 470 -6.36 15.92 7.12
C PRO A 470 -7.33 15.12 8.01
N PHE A 471 -7.80 13.94 7.61
CA PHE A 471 -8.60 13.08 8.50
C PHE A 471 -7.85 12.68 9.77
N TYR A 472 -6.60 12.26 9.60
CA TYR A 472 -5.73 11.89 10.70
C TYR A 472 -5.47 13.08 11.65
N SER A 473 -5.21 14.26 11.09
CA SER A 473 -5.02 15.50 11.84
C SER A 473 -6.25 15.86 12.69
N ALA A 474 -7.44 15.75 12.08
CA ALA A 474 -8.75 16.07 12.67
C ALA A 474 -9.21 15.06 13.73
N GLY A 475 -8.47 13.97 13.95
CA GLY A 475 -8.84 12.96 14.95
C GLY A 475 -9.99 12.04 14.50
N ILE A 476 -10.20 11.90 13.19
CA ILE A 476 -11.04 10.83 12.66
C ILE A 476 -10.42 9.48 13.06
N SER A 477 -11.24 8.54 13.53
CA SER A 477 -10.74 7.28 14.10
C SER A 477 -9.90 6.49 13.11
N ASP A 478 -8.86 5.82 13.61
CA ASP A 478 -7.95 5.03 12.76
C ASP A 478 -8.70 3.97 11.94
N ALA A 479 -9.77 3.39 12.51
CA ALA A 479 -10.65 2.46 11.81
C ALA A 479 -11.37 3.10 10.60
N ALA A 480 -11.90 4.32 10.75
CA ALA A 480 -12.56 5.03 9.66
C ALA A 480 -11.56 5.50 8.58
N VAL A 481 -10.37 5.92 8.98
CA VAL A 481 -9.30 6.29 8.04
C VAL A 481 -8.80 5.07 7.26
N LYS A 482 -8.61 3.92 7.91
CA LYS A 482 -8.26 2.65 7.25
C LYS A 482 -9.36 2.17 6.30
N ASP A 483 -10.62 2.35 6.67
CA ASP A 483 -11.77 2.03 5.80
C ASP A 483 -11.83 2.94 4.56
N TRP A 484 -11.53 4.23 4.71
CA TRP A 484 -11.40 5.16 3.59
C TRP A 484 -10.26 4.78 2.63
N LEU A 485 -9.11 4.40 3.18
CA LEU A 485 -7.97 3.91 2.39
C LEU A 485 -8.32 2.67 1.58
N ARG A 486 -8.96 1.69 2.21
CA ARG A 486 -9.44 0.48 1.52
C ARG A 486 -10.41 0.81 0.40
N TYR A 487 -11.32 1.74 0.65
CA TYR A 487 -12.25 2.22 -0.39
C TYR A 487 -11.52 2.84 -1.59
N ALA A 488 -10.49 3.67 -1.36
CA ALA A 488 -9.69 4.25 -2.43
C ALA A 488 -8.95 3.17 -3.25
N GLU A 489 -8.35 2.19 -2.57
CA GLU A 489 -7.65 1.06 -3.20
C GLU A 489 -8.60 0.16 -4.01
N GLU A 490 -9.77 -0.18 -3.47
CA GLU A 490 -10.79 -0.99 -4.16
C GLU A 490 -11.34 -0.26 -5.39
N ARG A 491 -11.49 1.06 -5.31
CA ARG A 491 -11.98 1.87 -6.43
C ARG A 491 -10.93 2.07 -7.52
N PHE A 492 -9.65 2.12 -7.15
CA PHE A 492 -8.53 2.31 -8.08
C PHE A 492 -7.45 1.23 -7.90
N PRO A 493 -7.74 -0.05 -8.23
CA PRO A 493 -6.85 -1.17 -7.92
C PRO A 493 -5.52 -1.12 -8.69
N ARG A 494 -5.47 -0.42 -9.83
CA ARG A 494 -4.25 -0.21 -10.62
C ARG A 494 -3.33 0.87 -10.04
N ASP A 495 -3.87 1.69 -9.15
CA ASP A 495 -3.23 2.87 -8.57
C ASP A 495 -2.83 2.61 -7.10
N GLY A 496 -3.07 1.41 -6.54
CA GLY A 496 -2.80 1.05 -5.13
C GLY A 496 -1.34 1.09 -4.69
N LYS A 497 -0.46 1.70 -5.49
CA LYS A 497 0.98 1.79 -5.26
C LYS A 497 1.47 3.22 -4.98
N TYR A 498 0.64 4.25 -5.19
CA TYR A 498 0.97 5.66 -4.90
C TYR A 498 1.21 5.97 -3.40
N MET A 499 0.85 5.05 -2.51
CA MET A 499 0.80 5.30 -1.06
C MET A 499 2.16 5.26 -0.37
N LEU A 500 3.03 4.34 -0.78
CA LEU A 500 4.21 3.98 0.01
C LEU A 500 5.17 5.16 0.13
N GLU A 501 5.64 5.69 -1.00
CA GLU A 501 6.60 6.80 -1.07
C GLU A 501 6.09 8.06 -0.36
N ARG A 502 4.79 8.37 -0.47
CA ARG A 502 4.24 9.56 0.20
C ARG A 502 4.28 9.45 1.73
N TRP A 503 4.07 8.26 2.27
CA TRP A 503 4.18 8.03 3.71
C TRP A 503 5.61 8.11 4.23
N TYR A 504 6.62 7.96 3.36
CA TYR A 504 7.99 8.29 3.76
C TYR A 504 8.14 9.79 4.06
N SER A 505 7.43 10.66 3.36
CA SER A 505 7.48 12.11 3.62
C SER A 505 6.66 12.53 4.84
N TYR A 506 5.58 11.79 5.17
CA TYR A 506 4.66 12.13 6.27
C TYR A 506 4.87 11.25 7.52
N GLN A 507 6.10 11.21 8.02
CA GLN A 507 6.56 10.27 9.07
C GLN A 507 5.64 10.20 10.31
N SER A 508 4.99 11.29 10.70
CA SER A 508 4.08 11.35 11.87
C SER A 508 2.85 10.45 11.83
N VAL A 509 2.51 9.90 10.66
CA VAL A 509 1.36 9.02 10.52
C VAL A 509 1.87 7.58 10.44
N PRO A 510 1.39 6.66 11.30
CA PRO A 510 1.96 5.33 11.36
C PRO A 510 1.73 4.56 10.06
N ARG A 511 2.72 3.78 9.64
CA ARG A 511 2.70 3.03 8.37
C ARG A 511 1.67 1.93 8.34
N THR A 512 1.34 1.42 9.52
CA THR A 512 0.25 0.47 9.72
C THR A 512 -1.11 1.08 9.37
N MET A 513 -1.23 2.40 9.22
CA MET A 513 -2.43 3.02 8.62
C MET A 513 -2.59 2.65 7.16
N LEU A 514 -1.49 2.47 6.43
CA LEU A 514 -1.51 2.10 5.02
C LEU A 514 -1.66 0.60 4.83
N ASN A 515 -0.80 -0.18 5.49
CA ASN A 515 -0.77 -1.62 5.32
C ASN A 515 -0.10 -2.24 6.54
N ASP A 516 -0.84 -3.10 7.25
CA ASP A 516 -0.37 -3.77 8.46
C ASP A 516 0.85 -4.69 8.21
N ARG A 517 1.18 -4.99 6.94
CA ARG A 517 2.37 -5.76 6.53
C ARG A 517 3.63 -4.91 6.33
N LEU A 518 3.55 -3.58 6.39
CA LEU A 518 4.73 -2.71 6.29
C LEU A 518 5.55 -2.79 7.59
N ILE A 519 6.83 -3.19 7.50
CA ILE A 519 7.70 -3.43 8.66
C ILE A 519 8.46 -2.17 9.13
N VAL A 520 8.76 -2.14 10.42
CA VAL A 520 9.47 -1.06 11.13
C VAL A 520 10.93 -0.88 10.66
N GLN A 521 11.58 -1.90 10.08
CA GLN A 521 12.97 -1.81 9.63
C GLN A 521 13.20 -0.70 8.58
N ASN A 522 12.15 -0.37 7.82
CA ASN A 522 12.17 0.69 6.81
C ASN A 522 11.89 2.09 7.38
N GLN A 523 11.58 2.24 8.68
CA GLN A 523 11.27 3.51 9.34
C GLN A 523 12.42 4.49 9.16
N LEU A 524 12.15 5.74 8.81
CA LEU A 524 13.19 6.73 8.59
C LEU A 524 13.76 7.24 9.91
N PRO A 525 14.98 7.82 9.91
CA PRO A 525 15.37 8.70 11.01
C PRO A 525 14.34 9.83 11.18
N PRO A 526 14.10 10.27 12.42
CA PRO A 526 13.15 11.35 12.68
C PRO A 526 13.63 12.65 12.04
N GLN A 527 12.73 13.57 11.74
CA GLN A 527 13.09 14.93 11.31
C GLN A 527 13.16 15.86 12.50
N LEU A 528 14.17 16.74 12.49
CA LEU A 528 14.37 17.77 13.50
C LEU A 528 14.42 19.15 12.85
N TYR A 529 13.61 20.07 13.37
CA TYR A 529 13.61 21.47 12.98
C TYR A 529 13.77 22.31 14.24
N ALA A 530 14.84 23.11 14.29
CA ALA A 530 15.10 23.97 15.43
C ALA A 530 15.47 25.40 14.98
N GLU A 531 14.96 26.39 15.70
CA GLU A 531 15.35 27.79 15.49
C GLU A 531 15.37 28.57 16.80
N ASN A 532 16.34 29.47 16.89
CA ASN A 532 16.35 30.53 17.89
C ASN A 532 15.48 31.69 17.39
N LEU A 533 14.48 32.04 18.17
CA LEU A 533 13.54 33.13 17.95
C LEU A 533 13.93 34.35 18.79
N SER A 534 13.51 35.53 18.33
CA SER A 534 13.63 36.77 19.11
C SER A 534 12.99 36.63 20.49
N GLY A 535 13.63 37.21 21.52
CA GLY A 535 13.11 37.19 22.89
C GLY A 535 13.56 35.99 23.72
N GLY A 536 14.64 35.30 23.33
CA GLY A 536 15.21 34.21 24.11
C GLY A 536 14.38 32.93 24.06
N LYS A 537 13.77 32.61 22.91
CA LYS A 537 12.97 31.40 22.73
C LYS A 537 13.60 30.48 21.70
N VAL A 538 13.87 29.23 22.04
CA VAL A 538 14.25 28.18 21.09
C VAL A 538 13.02 27.34 20.80
N SER A 539 12.63 27.27 19.53
CA SER A 539 11.54 26.42 19.06
C SER A 539 12.13 25.15 18.44
N ILE A 540 11.65 23.99 18.87
CA ILE A 540 12.10 22.65 18.45
C ILE A 540 10.88 21.87 18.00
N ARG A 541 10.95 21.27 16.81
CA ARG A 541 9.95 20.35 16.27
C ARG A 541 10.62 19.05 15.92
N ALA A 542 10.12 17.98 16.52
CA ALA A 542 10.55 16.62 16.22
C ALA A 542 9.40 15.89 15.53
N ILE A 543 9.65 15.32 14.36
CA ILE A 543 8.67 14.57 13.57
C ILE A 543 9.21 13.16 13.41
N GLY A 544 8.39 12.16 13.69
CA GLY A 544 8.74 10.75 13.51
C GLY A 544 7.49 9.89 13.58
N GLU A 545 7.58 8.62 13.28
CA GLU A 545 6.44 7.71 13.38
C GLU A 545 6.13 7.34 14.84
N SER A 546 7.16 7.12 15.65
CA SER A 546 7.03 6.75 17.06
C SER A 546 8.26 7.19 17.86
N LEU A 547 8.28 8.46 18.26
CA LEU A 547 9.45 9.02 18.92
C LEU A 547 9.62 8.43 20.33
N HIS A 548 10.81 7.92 20.62
CA HIS A 548 11.15 7.44 21.96
C HIS A 548 11.45 8.62 22.89
N ALA A 549 12.33 9.54 22.48
CA ALA A 549 12.68 10.71 23.27
C ALA A 549 13.27 11.83 22.39
N VAL A 550 13.15 13.07 22.87
CA VAL A 550 13.91 14.23 22.39
C VAL A 550 14.81 14.72 23.54
N SER A 551 16.13 14.57 23.39
CA SER A 551 17.12 15.09 24.34
C SER A 551 17.69 16.41 23.83
N ILE A 552 17.86 17.37 24.74
CA ILE A 552 18.32 18.73 24.46
C ILE A 552 19.45 19.04 25.43
N ASN A 553 20.65 19.23 24.89
CA ASN A 553 21.84 19.55 25.67
C ASN A 553 22.28 20.98 25.34
N ILE A 554 22.39 21.82 26.36
CA ILE A 554 22.73 23.24 26.22
C ILE A 554 24.10 23.47 26.83
N HIS A 555 25.07 23.77 25.96
CA HIS A 555 26.48 23.95 26.31
C HIS A 555 26.87 25.41 26.16
N LYS A 556 27.50 26.01 27.19
CA LYS A 556 28.12 27.33 27.06
C LYS A 556 29.47 27.16 26.36
N LEU A 557 29.76 27.95 25.32
CA LEU A 557 30.94 27.72 24.47
C LEU A 557 32.26 28.11 25.15
N ASP A 558 32.24 29.12 26.02
CA ASP A 558 33.46 29.76 26.55
C ASP A 558 33.74 29.41 28.02
N ASP A 559 33.02 28.45 28.60
CA ASP A 559 33.05 28.15 30.03
C ASP A 559 32.98 26.64 30.29
N ASN A 560 33.69 26.15 31.30
CA ASN A 560 33.59 24.76 31.78
C ASN A 560 32.33 24.53 32.65
N VAL A 561 31.24 25.24 32.37
CA VAL A 561 29.97 25.05 33.08
C VAL A 561 29.32 23.75 32.59
N PRO A 562 28.86 22.87 33.50
CA PRO A 562 28.15 21.65 33.11
C PRO A 562 26.95 21.98 32.21
N PRO A 563 26.69 21.15 31.17
CA PRO A 563 25.57 21.39 30.28
C PRO A 563 24.24 21.30 31.01
N VAL A 564 23.26 22.08 30.54
CA VAL A 564 21.87 21.88 30.94
C VAL A 564 21.29 20.79 30.06
N GLU A 565 20.91 19.67 30.67
CA GLU A 565 20.27 18.56 29.97
C GLU A 565 18.75 18.58 30.20
N LEU A 566 17.99 18.57 29.10
CA LEU A 566 16.54 18.49 29.12
C LEU A 566 16.10 17.28 28.29
N TYR A 567 15.00 16.67 28.72
CA TYR A 567 14.42 15.51 28.04
C TYR A 567 12.91 15.75 27.85
N SER A 568 12.42 15.47 26.65
CA SER A 568 11.02 15.59 26.28
C SER A 568 10.50 14.28 25.69
N MET A 569 9.38 13.81 26.24
CA MET A 569 8.62 12.64 25.77
C MET A 569 7.26 13.04 25.17
N LYS A 570 6.93 14.33 25.26
CA LYS A 570 5.70 14.97 24.81
C LYS A 570 5.98 16.44 24.51
N ASP A 571 4.97 17.16 24.04
CA ASP A 571 5.03 18.62 23.93
C ASP A 571 5.37 19.26 25.28
N GLN A 572 6.33 20.18 25.27
CA GLN A 572 6.78 20.84 26.48
C GLN A 572 7.30 22.24 26.21
N SER A 573 7.04 23.17 27.13
CA SER A 573 7.71 24.46 27.23
C SER A 573 8.44 24.53 28.56
N ARG A 574 9.77 24.70 28.53
CA ARG A 574 10.60 24.86 29.74
C ARG A 574 11.23 26.24 29.74
N THR A 575 11.20 26.89 30.89
CA THR A 575 11.94 28.12 31.11
C THR A 575 13.20 27.79 31.91
N ILE A 576 14.35 28.19 31.41
CA ILE A 576 15.66 27.99 32.04
C ILE A 576 16.35 29.33 32.24
N LEU A 577 17.12 29.45 33.31
CA LEU A 577 17.96 30.63 33.55
C LEU A 577 19.33 30.38 32.92
N LEU A 578 19.72 31.25 32.00
CA LEU A 578 21.05 31.24 31.41
C LEU A 578 21.71 32.60 31.68
N GLY A 579 23.00 32.55 32.02
CA GLY A 579 23.83 33.75 32.10
C GLY A 579 24.15 34.29 30.70
N LYS A 580 24.66 35.50 30.63
CA LYS A 580 25.19 36.08 29.41
C LYS A 580 26.27 35.18 28.81
N GLY A 581 26.17 34.94 27.50
CA GLY A 581 27.15 34.14 26.77
C GLY A 581 26.63 33.59 25.45
N GLN A 582 27.50 32.84 24.77
CA GLN A 582 27.15 32.06 23.59
C GLN A 582 26.92 30.60 23.99
N TYR A 583 25.80 30.06 23.56
CA TYR A 583 25.42 28.68 23.84
C TYR A 583 25.23 27.90 22.54
N SER A 584 25.59 26.63 22.58
CA SER A 584 25.19 25.61 21.61
C SER A 584 24.05 24.80 22.21
N VAL A 585 22.95 24.66 21.46
CA VAL A 585 21.81 23.81 21.80
C VAL A 585 21.83 22.61 20.86
N VAL A 586 22.27 21.46 21.37
CA VAL A 586 22.29 20.19 20.62
C VAL A 586 20.98 19.46 20.90
N ILE A 587 20.22 19.19 19.84
CA ILE A 587 18.94 18.48 19.91
C ILE A 587 19.10 17.13 19.22
N LYS A 588 18.66 16.07 19.90
CA LYS A 588 18.68 14.71 19.38
C LYS A 588 17.31 14.07 19.56
N ALA A 589 16.78 13.50 18.48
CA ALA A 589 15.54 12.73 18.48
C ALA A 589 15.84 11.28 18.14
N VAL A 590 15.17 10.38 18.84
CA VAL A 590 15.33 8.93 18.70
C VAL A 590 14.00 8.31 18.31
N GLU A 591 13.96 7.59 17.20
CA GLU A 591 12.81 6.77 16.82
C GLU A 591 12.75 5.48 17.65
N ALA A 592 11.58 4.88 17.78
CA ALA A 592 11.38 3.64 18.54
C ALA A 592 12.28 2.47 18.06
N ASN A 593 12.73 2.49 16.80
CA ASN A 593 13.65 1.49 16.25
C ASN A 593 15.15 1.80 16.47
N GLY A 594 15.47 2.89 17.18
CA GLY A 594 16.83 3.32 17.47
C GLY A 594 17.50 4.17 16.39
N LYS A 595 16.81 4.53 15.29
CA LYS A 595 17.32 5.54 14.34
C LYS A 595 17.32 6.92 15.00
N ILE A 596 18.37 7.69 14.71
CA ILE A 596 18.69 8.94 15.41
C ILE A 596 18.85 10.04 14.38
N THR A 597 18.35 11.22 14.72
CA THR A 597 18.71 12.47 14.05
C THR A 597 19.16 13.47 15.09
N GLU A 598 20.17 14.26 14.75
CA GLU A 598 20.73 15.31 15.59
C GLU A 598 20.80 16.62 14.80
N THR A 599 20.58 17.74 15.49
CA THR A 599 20.75 19.09 14.95
C THR A 599 21.25 20.02 16.03
N GLU A 600 21.81 21.16 15.63
CA GLU A 600 22.40 22.14 16.53
C GLU A 600 21.87 23.54 16.22
N VAL A 601 21.62 24.33 17.26
CA VAL A 601 21.22 25.74 17.16
C VAL A 601 22.12 26.60 18.03
N SER A 602 22.64 27.69 17.45
CA SER A 602 23.34 28.72 18.21
C SER A 602 22.34 29.62 18.96
N LEU A 603 22.63 29.85 20.24
CA LEU A 603 21.83 30.65 21.16
C LEU A 603 22.69 31.73 21.84
N PRO A 604 22.75 32.94 21.25
CA PRO A 604 23.28 34.12 21.93
C PRO A 604 22.35 34.58 23.04
N VAL A 605 22.86 34.66 24.28
CA VAL A 605 22.17 35.22 25.44
C VAL A 605 22.82 36.56 25.79
N GLN A 606 22.11 37.67 25.55
CA GLN A 606 22.69 39.01 25.68
C GLN A 606 22.82 39.50 27.13
N ASN A 607 21.87 39.10 28.00
CA ASN A 607 21.83 39.43 29.42
C ASN A 607 21.40 38.18 30.20
N ASP A 608 21.82 38.08 31.45
CA ASP A 608 21.34 37.05 32.37
C ASP A 608 19.81 37.06 32.39
N GLY A 609 19.19 35.92 32.10
CA GLY A 609 17.76 35.91 31.89
C GLY A 609 17.16 34.55 31.60
N HIS A 610 15.84 34.58 31.46
CA HIS A 610 15.03 33.42 31.16
C HIS A 610 15.06 33.13 29.65
N VAL A 611 15.44 31.91 29.30
CA VAL A 611 15.31 31.35 27.97
C VAL A 611 14.19 30.32 27.97
N ILE A 612 13.33 30.35 26.96
CA ILE A 612 12.23 29.41 26.78
C ILE A 612 12.64 28.37 25.74
N ILE A 613 12.64 27.10 26.12
CA ILE A 613 12.80 25.96 25.22
C ILE A 613 11.42 25.35 24.98
N GLU A 614 10.89 25.52 23.76
CA GLU A 614 9.60 24.95 23.34
C GLU A 614 9.84 23.77 22.41
N THR A 615 9.39 22.59 22.81
CA THR A 615 9.47 21.35 22.05
C THR A 615 8.07 20.91 21.67
N MET A 616 7.83 20.72 20.37
CA MET A 616 6.65 20.04 19.84
C MET A 616 7.05 18.74 19.17
N MET A 617 6.35 17.66 19.50
CA MET A 617 6.56 16.33 18.93
C MET A 617 5.41 15.99 17.99
N PHE A 618 5.67 15.40 16.83
CA PHE A 618 4.65 14.94 15.90
C PHE A 618 4.90 13.49 15.55
N ASP A 619 4.09 12.61 16.12
CA ASP A 619 4.14 11.15 15.92
C ASP A 619 2.77 10.51 16.09
N GLN A 620 2.72 9.17 16.10
CA GLN A 620 1.46 8.45 16.24
C GLN A 620 0.67 8.76 17.52
N TYR A 621 1.34 9.28 18.55
CA TYR A 621 0.80 9.61 19.87
C TYR A 621 0.66 11.12 20.13
N ASN A 622 1.20 11.96 19.23
CA ASN A 622 1.24 13.40 19.35
C ASN A 622 0.66 14.07 18.07
N ARG A 623 -0.63 13.88 17.86
CA ARG A 623 -1.39 14.30 16.67
C ARG A 623 -1.92 15.74 16.81
N PHE A 624 -2.31 16.36 15.71
CA PHE A 624 -2.77 17.77 15.72
C PHE A 624 -3.95 18.03 16.65
N HIS A 625 -5.03 17.24 16.55
CA HIS A 625 -6.20 17.41 17.41
C HIS A 625 -5.93 17.23 18.92
N GLN A 626 -4.79 16.65 19.31
CA GLN A 626 -4.41 16.54 20.73
C GLN A 626 -3.69 17.79 21.23
N LYS A 627 -3.21 18.65 20.31
CA LYS A 627 -2.43 19.86 20.58
C LYS A 627 -3.28 21.14 20.55
N LEU A 628 -4.46 21.05 19.95
CA LEU A 628 -5.47 22.10 19.82
C LEU A 628 -6.53 21.91 20.89
#